data_AF-A0A8B6DUN3-F1
#
_entry.id   AF-A0A8B6DUN3-F1
#
_cell.length_a   1.000
_cell.length_b   1.000
_cell.length_c   1.000
_cell.angle_alpha   90.00
_cell.angle_beta   90.00
_cell.angle_gamma   90.00
#
_symmetry.space_group_name_H-M   'P 1'
#
loop_
_entity.id
_entity.type
_entity.pdbx_description
1 polymer ?
#
loop_
_entity_poly.entity_id
_entity_poly.type
_entity_poly.pdbx_seq_one_letter_code
_entity_poly.pdbx_strand_id
1 'polypeptide(L)'
;MIGQSDVPVEDKTVTVAYGSEMTGISFINFVCSSRDTAKLWCDELLLYAYNLLAANCNVLTFLEKAHTKITHVLDVNGRIPVKK
;
A
#
# COMPACT_ATOMS: atom_id res chain seq x y z
N MET A 1 -23.37 -0.88 -0.09
CA MET A 1 -22.80 -2.20 -0.45
C MET A 1 -21.65 -1.92 -1.41
N ILE A 2 -20.41 -2.29 -1.06
CA ILE A 2 -19.24 -2.04 -1.92
C ILE A 2 -19.20 -3.14 -2.99
N GLY A 3 -19.42 -2.76 -4.25
CA GLY A 3 -19.31 -3.62 -5.44
C GLY A 3 -20.63 -4.22 -5.94
N GLN A 4 -20.68 -4.55 -7.24
CA GLN A 4 -21.75 -5.34 -7.84
C GLN A 4 -21.83 -6.70 -7.13
N SER A 5 -23.06 -7.13 -6.81
CA SER A 5 -23.36 -8.37 -6.09
C SER A 5 -23.01 -9.65 -6.87
N ASP A 6 -22.79 -9.52 -8.18
CA ASP A 6 -22.66 -10.67 -9.09
C ASP A 6 -21.20 -11.14 -9.25
N VAL A 7 -20.23 -10.42 -8.69
CA VAL A 7 -18.81 -10.80 -8.72
C VAL A 7 -18.42 -11.43 -7.38
N PRO A 8 -17.92 -12.68 -7.38
CA PRO A 8 -17.42 -13.35 -6.19
C PRO A 8 -16.38 -12.50 -5.44
N VAL A 9 -16.36 -12.58 -4.12
CA VAL A 9 -15.48 -11.74 -3.28
C VAL A 9 -14.01 -12.09 -3.51
N GLU A 10 -13.72 -13.37 -3.72
CA GLU A 10 -12.39 -13.87 -4.07
C GLU A 10 -11.81 -13.19 -5.31
N ASP A 11 -12.63 -12.90 -6.32
CA ASP A 11 -12.19 -12.29 -7.58
C ASP A 11 -11.88 -10.80 -7.47
N LYS A 12 -12.29 -10.17 -6.38
CA LYS A 12 -12.07 -8.75 -6.09
C LYS A 12 -11.24 -8.53 -4.83
N THR A 13 -10.64 -9.59 -4.28
CA THR A 13 -9.79 -9.50 -3.08
C THR A 13 -8.32 -9.35 -3.48
N VAL A 14 -7.63 -8.40 -2.85
CA VAL A 14 -6.19 -8.22 -2.96
C VAL A 14 -5.57 -8.46 -1.59
N THR A 15 -4.63 -9.40 -1.51
CA THR A 15 -3.88 -9.70 -0.29
C THR A 15 -2.46 -9.18 -0.42
N VAL A 16 -2.08 -8.24 0.45
CA VAL A 16 -0.70 -7.72 0.55
C VAL A 16 0.00 -8.46 1.67
N ALA A 17 0.99 -9.29 1.31
CA ALA A 17 1.92 -9.90 2.24
C ALA A 17 3.18 -9.03 2.39
N TYR A 18 3.53 -8.63 3.60
CA TYR A 18 4.70 -7.77 3.86
C TYR A 18 5.38 -8.14 5.17
N GLY A 19 6.70 -7.91 5.24
CA GLY A 19 7.53 -8.20 6.40
C GLY A 19 8.99 -7.87 6.13
N SER A 20 9.78 -7.69 7.18
CA SER A 20 11.24 -7.51 7.08
C SER A 20 12.00 -8.83 6.95
N GLU A 21 11.37 -9.93 7.34
CA GLU A 21 11.94 -11.27 7.41
C GLU A 21 10.94 -12.31 6.89
N MET A 22 11.41 -13.46 6.44
CA MET A 22 10.56 -14.51 5.86
C MET A 22 9.63 -15.19 6.88
N THR A 23 9.90 -15.07 8.19
CA THR A 23 9.09 -15.62 9.28
C THR A 23 8.10 -14.61 9.85
N GLY A 24 8.41 -13.32 9.76
CA GLY A 24 7.63 -12.21 10.31
C GLY A 24 6.68 -11.58 9.28
N ILE A 25 5.92 -12.38 8.55
CA ILE A 25 5.02 -11.90 7.48
C ILE A 25 3.66 -11.51 8.07
N SER A 26 3.23 -10.29 7.78
CA SER A 26 1.88 -9.79 8.05
C SER A 26 1.07 -9.70 6.75
N PHE A 27 -0.26 -9.82 6.87
CA PHE A 27 -1.18 -9.80 5.73
C PHE A 27 -2.21 -8.69 5.91
N ILE A 28 -2.39 -7.87 4.88
CA ILE A 28 -3.52 -6.92 4.77
C ILE A 28 -4.39 -7.36 3.61
N ASN A 29 -5.69 -7.48 3.84
CA ASN A 29 -6.66 -7.89 2.82
C ASN A 29 -7.57 -6.71 2.47
N PHE A 30 -7.65 -6.41 1.18
CA PHE A 30 -8.55 -5.41 0.61
C PHE A 30 -9.59 -6.09 -0.25
N VAL A 31 -10.83 -5.59 -0.23
CA VAL A 31 -11.89 -6.00 -1.16
C VAL A 31 -12.21 -4.80 -2.04
N CYS A 32 -11.90 -4.92 -3.32
CA CYS A 32 -12.11 -3.87 -4.32
C CYS A 32 -13.57 -3.84 -4.80
N SER A 33 -13.92 -2.80 -5.55
CA SER A 33 -15.26 -2.63 -6.15
C SER A 33 -15.50 -3.55 -7.36
N SER A 34 -14.44 -3.89 -8.11
CA SER A 34 -14.48 -4.75 -9.30
C SER A 34 -13.24 -5.66 -9.39
N ARG A 35 -13.36 -6.73 -10.19
CA ARG A 35 -12.25 -7.65 -10.51
C ARG A 35 -11.09 -6.93 -11.21
N ASP A 36 -11.39 -6.06 -12.18
CA ASP A 36 -10.35 -5.35 -12.94
C ASP A 36 -9.55 -4.40 -12.05
N THR A 37 -10.21 -3.72 -11.10
CA THR A 37 -9.52 -2.88 -10.12
C THR A 37 -8.64 -3.73 -9.19
N ALA A 38 -9.13 -4.87 -8.70
CA ALA A 38 -8.31 -5.77 -7.88
C ALA A 38 -7.07 -6.26 -8.64
N LYS A 39 -7.25 -6.65 -9.91
CA LYS A 39 -6.14 -7.08 -10.77
C LYS A 39 -5.11 -5.98 -10.98
N LEU A 40 -5.55 -4.76 -11.33
CA LEU A 40 -4.67 -3.62 -11.52
C LEU A 40 -3.86 -3.30 -10.25
N TRP A 41 -4.53 -3.27 -9.08
CA TRP A 41 -3.85 -3.06 -7.81
C TRP A 41 -2.82 -4.15 -7.52
N CYS A 42 -3.15 -5.42 -7.78
CA CYS A 42 -2.23 -6.53 -7.57
C CYS A 42 -0.98 -6.40 -8.47
N ASP A 43 -1.18 -6.19 -9.76
CA ASP A 43 -0.09 -6.14 -10.75
C ASP A 43 0.84 -4.93 -10.49
N GLU A 44 0.27 -3.73 -10.30
CA GLU A 44 1.04 -2.49 -10.14
C GLU A 44 1.73 -2.38 -8.76
N LEU A 45 1.07 -2.81 -7.68
CA LEU A 45 1.71 -2.83 -6.35
C LEU A 45 2.92 -3.76 -6.34
N LEU A 46 2.81 -4.92 -6.99
CA LEU A 46 3.91 -5.88 -7.07
C LEU A 46 5.08 -5.31 -7.88
N LEU A 47 4.79 -4.69 -9.03
CA LEU A 47 5.81 -4.02 -9.85
C LEU A 47 6.54 -2.93 -9.05
N TYR A 48 5.81 -2.12 -8.29
CA TYR A 48 6.40 -1.07 -7.47
C TYR A 48 7.23 -1.63 -6.31
N ALA A 49 6.73 -2.67 -5.62
CA ALA A 49 7.42 -3.29 -4.50
C ALA A 49 8.76 -3.92 -4.90
N TYR A 50 8.84 -4.51 -6.09
CA TYR A 50 10.06 -5.15 -6.62
C TYR A 50 10.88 -4.24 -7.55
N ASN A 51 10.60 -2.95 -7.59
CA ASN A 51 11.36 -1.99 -8.39
C ASN A 51 12.77 -1.79 -7.79
N LEU A 52 13.79 -2.28 -8.52
CA LEU A 52 15.19 -2.20 -8.10
C LEU A 52 15.70 -0.76 -7.94
N LEU A 53 15.22 0.18 -8.76
CA LEU A 53 15.62 1.59 -8.67
C LEU A 53 15.04 2.25 -7.42
N ALA A 54 13.81 1.88 -7.05
CA ALA A 54 13.20 2.35 -5.81
C ALA A 54 13.91 1.77 -4.58
N ALA A 55 14.34 0.50 -4.65
CA ALA A 55 15.10 -0.15 -3.58
C ALA A 55 16.52 0.43 -3.41
N ASN A 56 17.17 0.85 -4.49
CA ASN A 56 18.54 1.39 -4.51
C ASN A 56 18.58 2.90 -4.76
N CYS A 57 17.56 3.63 -4.32
CA CYS A 57 17.49 5.07 -4.54
C CYS A 57 18.57 5.84 -3.74
N ASN A 58 18.81 7.09 -4.12
CA ASN A 58 19.80 7.94 -3.46
C ASN A 58 19.28 8.48 -2.11
N VAL A 59 20.19 9.06 -1.32
CA VAL A 59 19.88 9.62 0.01
C VAL A 59 18.79 10.69 -0.04
N LEU A 60 18.76 11.52 -1.08
CA LEU A 60 17.74 12.56 -1.23
C LEU A 60 16.34 11.95 -1.37
N THR A 61 16.19 10.88 -2.14
CA THR A 61 14.92 10.15 -2.27
C THR A 61 14.47 9.54 -0.94
N PHE A 62 15.39 9.08 -0.10
CA PHE A 62 15.04 8.63 1.25
C PHE A 62 14.56 9.78 2.16
N LEU A 63 15.17 10.97 2.05
CA LEU A 63 14.71 12.17 2.76
C LEU A 63 13.33 12.61 2.28
N GLU A 64 13.09 12.58 0.98
CA GLU A 64 11.76 12.85 0.40
C GLU A 64 10.72 11.85 0.91
N LYS A 65 11.06 10.56 0.97
CA LYS A 65 10.18 9.53 1.54
C LYS A 65 9.85 9.80 3.01
N ALA A 66 10.83 10.22 3.81
CA ALA A 66 10.62 10.61 5.20
C ALA A 66 9.71 11.85 5.32
N HIS A 67 9.96 12.86 4.49
CA HIS A 67 9.14 14.06 4.41
C HIS A 67 7.69 13.75 4.02
N THR A 68 7.47 12.94 2.98
CA THR A 68 6.14 12.49 2.55
C THR A 68 5.39 11.77 3.67
N LYS A 69 6.08 10.91 4.44
CA LYS A 69 5.44 10.23 5.58
C LYS A 69 4.93 11.24 6.62
N ILE A 70 5.72 12.24 6.97
CA ILE A 70 5.36 13.24 7.98
C ILE A 70 4.19 14.11 7.51
N THR A 71 4.15 14.46 6.22
CA THR A 71 3.09 15.31 5.66
C THR A 71 1.79 14.57 5.36
N HIS A 72 1.79 13.24 5.27
CA HIS A 72 0.58 12.45 4.98
C HIS A 72 -0.01 11.76 6.23
N VAL A 73 0.79 11.50 7.25
CA VAL A 73 0.30 10.97 8.55
C VAL A 73 -0.11 12.14 9.44
N LEU A 74 -1.25 12.74 9.08
CA LEU A 74 -1.82 13.92 9.75
C LEU A 74 -2.76 13.52 10.89
N ASP A 75 -3.00 14.47 11.80
CA ASP A 75 -4.03 14.34 12.82
C ASP A 75 -5.45 14.49 12.23
N VAL A 76 -6.47 14.35 13.08
CA VAL A 76 -7.89 14.50 12.68
C VAL A 76 -8.23 15.90 12.14
N ASN A 77 -7.39 16.90 12.39
CA ASN A 77 -7.55 18.27 11.93
C ASN A 77 -6.68 18.57 10.68
N GLY A 78 -6.02 17.56 10.12
CA GLY A 78 -5.14 17.72 8.95
C GLY A 78 -3.80 18.40 9.26
N ARG A 79 -3.34 18.38 10.52
CA ARG A 79 -2.06 18.98 10.95
C ARG A 79 -1.01 17.91 11.22
N ILE A 80 0.25 18.29 11.06
CA ILE A 80 1.38 17.41 11.40
C ILE A 80 1.47 17.29 12.93
N PRO A 81 1.30 16.09 13.51
CA PRO A 81 1.35 15.92 14.95
C PRO A 81 2.79 16.02 15.46
N VAL A 82 3.05 16.95 16.38
CA VAL A 82 4.33 17.04 17.10
C VAL A 82 4.17 16.29 18.43
N LYS A 83 4.69 15.06 18.50
CA LYS A 83 4.78 14.33 19.77
C LYS A 83 5.93 14.93 20.59
N LYS A 84 5.66 15.34 21.82
CA LYS A 84 6.69 15.69 22.82
C LYS A 84 7.31 14.42 23.41
#